data_AF-A0A7S3IL06-F1
#
_entry.id   AF-A0A7S3IL06-F1
#
_cell.length_a   1.000
_cell.length_b   1.000
_cell.length_c   1.000
_cell.angle_alpha   90.00
_cell.angle_beta   90.00
_cell.angle_gamma   90.00
#
_symmetry.space_group_name_H-M   'P 1'
#
loop_
_entity.id
_entity.type
_entity.pdbx_description
1 polymer ?
#
loop_
_entity_poly.entity_id
_entity_poly.type
_entity_poly.pdbx_seq_one_letter_code
_entity_poly.pdbx_strand_id
1 'polypeptide(L)'
;MAADVQYGLGTMAASGIVGLSPNRYEKRADLLMDKMQLDERVFSISMTTGDGPSFITFGGYALERYTKPNSTINWHSTVSFSSHWELSLKQFSYNYEHQGKVHSSSWPLDTSVIIDSGTSFVLMPKADMIAFLSQ
;
A
#
# COMPACT_ATOMS: atom_id res chain seq x y z
N MET A 1 -31.51 -12.66 -9.64
CA MET A 1 -30.15 -12.69 -9.07
C MET A 1 -30.23 -11.98 -7.73
N ALA A 2 -30.02 -12.71 -6.63
CA ALA A 2 -30.03 -12.10 -5.30
C ALA A 2 -28.69 -11.40 -5.09
N ALA A 3 -28.71 -10.10 -4.80
CA ALA A 3 -27.53 -9.39 -4.33
C ALA A 3 -27.27 -9.82 -2.89
N ASP A 4 -26.09 -10.40 -2.64
CA ASP A 4 -25.62 -10.63 -1.27
C ASP A 4 -25.55 -9.28 -0.55
N VAL A 5 -26.36 -9.12 0.50
CA VAL A 5 -26.38 -7.91 1.31
C VAL A 5 -25.15 -7.94 2.23
N GLN A 6 -24.12 -7.17 1.88
CA GLN A 6 -22.91 -7.02 2.68
C GLN A 6 -23.19 -6.09 3.89
N TYR A 7 -23.39 -6.70 5.06
CA TYR A 7 -23.55 -5.95 6.32
C TYR A 7 -22.20 -5.30 6.71
N GLY A 8 -22.22 -4.00 7.04
CA GLY A 8 -21.04 -3.25 7.50
C GLY A 8 -20.47 -2.23 6.51
N LEU A 9 -20.98 -2.17 5.27
CA LEU A 9 -20.55 -1.17 4.27
C LEU A 9 -21.51 0.03 4.15
N GLY A 10 -22.58 0.08 4.95
CA GLY A 10 -23.64 1.09 4.80
C GLY A 10 -23.20 2.55 5.06
N THR A 11 -22.04 2.75 5.69
CA THR A 11 -21.44 4.08 5.93
C THR A 11 -20.27 4.38 4.99
N MET A 12 -19.95 3.48 4.06
CA MET A 12 -18.88 3.73 3.10
C MET A 12 -19.29 4.82 2.11
N ALA A 13 -18.35 5.71 1.79
CA ALA A 13 -18.50 6.64 0.68
C ALA A 13 -18.42 5.94 -0.70
N ALA A 14 -18.09 4.64 -0.74
CA ALA A 14 -17.97 3.84 -1.95
C ALA A 14 -19.06 2.76 -2.00
N SER A 15 -19.44 2.35 -3.22
CA SER A 15 -20.44 1.30 -3.44
C SER A 15 -19.93 -0.12 -3.17
N GLY A 16 -18.63 -0.28 -2.90
CA GLY A 16 -18.02 -1.59 -2.63
C GLY A 16 -16.51 -1.52 -2.54
N ILE A 17 -15.90 -2.69 -2.37
CA ILE A 17 -14.44 -2.87 -2.23
C ILE A 17 -13.96 -3.82 -3.33
N VAL A 18 -12.83 -3.48 -3.94
CA VAL A 18 -12.14 -4.34 -4.91
C VAL A 18 -10.82 -4.79 -4.30
N GLY A 19 -10.69 -6.09 -4.05
CA GLY A 19 -9.47 -6.68 -3.51
C GLY A 19 -8.39 -6.84 -4.58
N LEU A 20 -7.18 -6.36 -4.28
CA LEU A 20 -6.01 -6.43 -5.18
C LEU A 20 -4.87 -7.27 -4.59
N SER A 21 -5.14 -8.23 -3.70
CA SER A 21 -4.11 -9.04 -3.04
C SER A 21 -3.26 -9.84 -4.05
N PRO A 22 -1.98 -10.14 -3.73
CA PRO A 22 -1.11 -10.91 -4.63
C PRO A 22 -1.48 -12.40 -4.64
N ASN A 23 -2.01 -12.91 -3.54
CA ASN A 23 -2.41 -14.30 -3.37
C ASN A 23 -3.80 -14.40 -2.76
N ARG A 24 -4.41 -15.58 -2.92
CA ARG A 24 -5.74 -15.88 -2.38
C ARG A 24 -5.63 -16.10 -0.87
N TYR A 25 -6.43 -15.36 -0.09
CA TYR A 25 -6.59 -15.63 1.35
C TYR A 25 -7.44 -16.89 1.57
N GLU A 26 -8.53 -17.04 0.82
CA GLU A 26 -9.41 -18.21 0.85
C GLU A 26 -9.32 -19.02 -0.43
N LYS A 27 -9.42 -20.35 -0.34
CA LYS A 27 -9.32 -21.27 -1.50
C LYS A 27 -10.34 -20.98 -2.61
N ARG A 28 -11.47 -20.37 -2.29
CA ARG A 28 -12.57 -20.08 -3.22
C ARG A 28 -12.60 -18.63 -3.70
N ALA A 29 -11.75 -17.76 -3.14
CA ALA A 29 -11.67 -16.38 -3.57
C ALA A 29 -10.92 -16.30 -4.91
N ASP A 30 -11.46 -15.54 -5.85
CA ASP A 30 -10.78 -15.22 -7.09
C ASP A 30 -10.03 -13.90 -6.95
N LEU A 31 -8.81 -13.84 -7.50
CA LEU A 31 -8.05 -12.60 -7.60
C LEU A 31 -8.54 -11.82 -8.82
N LEU A 32 -8.72 -10.50 -8.68
CA LEU A 32 -9.11 -9.65 -9.82
C LEU A 32 -8.14 -9.82 -10.99
N MET A 33 -6.83 -9.83 -10.69
CA MET A 33 -5.77 -9.96 -11.70
C MET A 33 -5.84 -11.28 -12.48
N ASP A 34 -6.44 -12.34 -11.92
CA ASP A 34 -6.65 -13.61 -12.64
C ASP A 34 -7.80 -13.52 -13.65
N LYS A 35 -8.73 -12.57 -13.48
CA LYS A 35 -9.90 -12.39 -14.35
C LYS A 35 -9.66 -11.39 -15.47
N MET A 36 -8.64 -10.53 -15.34
CA MET A 36 -8.32 -9.52 -16.35
C MET A 36 -7.46 -10.12 -17.46
N GLN A 37 -7.78 -9.78 -18.70
CA GLN A 37 -6.94 -10.11 -19.86
C GLN A 37 -5.91 -8.98 -20.04
N LEU A 38 -4.73 -9.17 -19.46
CA LEU A 38 -3.63 -8.21 -19.48
C LEU A 38 -2.40 -8.88 -20.09
N ASP A 39 -1.64 -8.14 -20.89
CA ASP A 39 -0.35 -8.59 -21.41
C ASP A 39 0.65 -8.78 -20.26
N GLU A 40 0.63 -7.86 -19.29
CA GLU A 40 1.42 -7.95 -18.05
C GLU A 40 0.51 -8.01 -16.82
N ARG A 41 0.76 -8.97 -15.92
CA ARG A 41 0.04 -9.11 -14.64
C ARG A 41 0.57 -8.15 -13.58
N VAL A 42 0.57 -6.87 -13.90
CA VAL A 42 1.05 -5.78 -13.04
C VAL A 42 -0.03 -4.72 -12.94
N PHE A 43 -0.14 -4.08 -11.79
CA PHE A 43 -0.88 -2.83 -11.64
C PHE A 43 -0.02 -1.80 -10.91
N SER A 44 -0.37 -0.53 -11.07
CA SER A 44 0.27 0.58 -10.36
C SER A 44 -0.77 1.58 -9.87
N ILE A 45 -0.47 2.21 -8.74
CA ILE A 45 -1.34 3.23 -8.12
C ILE A 45 -0.55 4.54 -8.06
N SER A 46 -1.14 5.59 -8.61
CA SER A 46 -0.67 6.97 -8.49
C SER A 46 -1.69 7.74 -7.67
N MET A 47 -1.29 8.16 -6.46
CA MET A 47 -2.13 8.97 -5.58
C MET A 47 -1.66 10.42 -5.62
N THR A 48 -2.59 11.33 -5.89
CA THR A 48 -2.34 12.77 -5.86
C THR A 48 -2.87 13.34 -4.55
N THR A 49 -2.16 14.33 -3.99
CA THR A 49 -2.63 15.07 -2.81
C THR A 49 -3.59 16.19 -3.22
N GLY A 50 -4.57 16.51 -2.36
CA GLY A 50 -5.59 17.53 -2.66
C GLY A 50 -6.61 17.06 -3.69
N ASP A 51 -7.05 17.98 -4.56
CA ASP A 51 -8.14 17.75 -5.52
C ASP A 51 -7.66 17.15 -6.87
N GLY A 52 -6.39 16.78 -6.97
CA GLY A 52 -5.83 16.21 -8.18
C GLY A 52 -6.31 14.77 -8.44
N PRO A 53 -6.42 14.34 -9.70
CA PRO A 53 -6.86 12.99 -10.02
C PRO A 53 -5.84 11.94 -9.57
N SER A 54 -6.33 10.85 -8.97
CA SER A 54 -5.57 9.64 -8.67
C SER A 54 -5.90 8.56 -9.70
N PHE A 55 -4.95 7.68 -10.00
CA PHE A 55 -5.09 6.67 -11.06
C PHE A 55 -4.64 5.30 -10.58
N ILE A 56 -5.38 4.27 -11.00
CA ILE A 56 -4.93 2.88 -10.99
C ILE A 56 -4.73 2.46 -12.45
N THR A 57 -3.55 1.95 -12.78
CA THR A 57 -3.23 1.42 -14.11
C THR A 57 -3.09 -0.10 -14.01
N PHE A 58 -3.81 -0.84 -14.86
CA PHE A 58 -3.67 -2.28 -15.00
C PHE A 58 -2.91 -2.59 -16.28
N GLY A 59 -2.03 -3.60 -16.25
CA GLY A 59 -1.17 -3.95 -17.37
C GLY A 59 0.14 -3.19 -17.44
N GLY A 60 0.52 -2.44 -16.38
CA GLY A 60 1.79 -1.72 -16.34
C GLY A 60 1.80 -0.50 -15.43
N TYR A 61 2.73 0.42 -15.72
CA TYR A 61 2.94 1.68 -14.99
C TYR A 61 3.38 2.80 -15.94
N ALA A 62 3.07 4.06 -15.61
CA ALA A 62 3.38 5.23 -16.44
C ALA A 62 4.24 6.24 -15.67
N LEU A 63 5.55 5.98 -15.58
CA LEU A 63 6.48 6.83 -14.83
C LEU A 63 6.52 8.26 -15.33
N GLU A 64 6.66 8.46 -16.64
CA GLU A 64 6.78 9.78 -17.26
C GLU A 64 5.56 10.67 -16.99
N ARG A 65 4.41 10.05 -16.75
CA ARG A 65 3.15 10.75 -16.48
C ARG A 65 2.96 11.08 -15.00
N TYR A 66 3.39 10.19 -14.10
CA TYR A 66 3.01 10.22 -12.68
C TYR A 66 4.17 10.46 -11.73
N THR A 67 5.40 10.62 -12.24
CA THR A 67 6.59 10.85 -11.41
C THR A 67 7.38 12.05 -11.89
N LYS A 68 8.32 12.52 -11.05
CA LYS A 68 9.23 13.61 -11.43
C LYS A 68 10.11 13.18 -12.61
N PRO A 69 10.55 14.13 -13.47
CA PRO A 69 11.54 13.83 -14.50
C PRO A 69 12.77 13.13 -13.92
N ASN A 70 13.26 12.11 -14.63
CA ASN A 70 14.40 11.27 -14.24
C ASN A 70 14.20 10.39 -12.99
N SER A 71 12.95 10.19 -12.54
CA SER A 71 12.65 9.18 -11.52
C SER A 71 12.92 7.77 -12.04
N THR A 72 13.43 6.90 -11.15
CA THR A 72 13.67 5.48 -11.42
C THR A 72 12.77 4.62 -10.54
N ILE A 73 12.39 3.44 -11.01
CA ILE A 73 11.70 2.44 -10.18
C ILE A 73 12.73 1.65 -9.39
N ASN A 74 12.46 1.49 -8.10
CA ASN A 74 13.13 0.53 -7.25
C ASN A 74 12.17 -0.63 -6.96
N TRP A 75 12.58 -1.84 -7.32
CA TRP A 75 11.79 -3.05 -7.12
C TRP A 75 12.18 -3.74 -5.81
N HIS A 76 11.17 -4.18 -5.05
CA HIS A 76 11.34 -4.93 -3.81
C HIS A 76 10.65 -6.29 -3.96
N SER A 77 11.35 -7.37 -3.59
CA SER A 77 10.75 -8.70 -3.55
C SER A 77 9.73 -8.78 -2.42
N THR A 78 8.56 -9.36 -2.73
CA THR A 78 7.54 -9.63 -1.72
C THR A 78 7.88 -10.86 -0.90
N VAL A 79 7.35 -10.93 0.32
CA VAL A 79 7.39 -12.14 1.14
C VAL A 79 6.60 -13.24 0.44
N SER A 80 7.26 -14.36 0.18
CA SER A 80 6.66 -15.48 -0.56
C SER A 80 5.43 -16.04 0.17
N PHE A 81 4.40 -16.39 -0.60
CA PHE A 81 3.13 -16.97 -0.11
C PHE A 81 2.29 -16.07 0.81
N SER A 82 2.68 -14.81 1.06
CA SER A 82 1.83 -13.89 1.81
C SER A 82 0.54 -13.59 1.03
N SER A 83 -0.59 -13.55 1.74
CA SER A 83 -1.87 -13.08 1.18
C SER A 83 -1.92 -11.56 1.02
N HIS A 84 -0.88 -10.84 1.44
CA HIS A 84 -0.77 -9.39 1.37
C HIS A 84 0.41 -8.97 0.50
N TRP A 85 0.41 -7.73 0.02
CA TRP A 85 1.60 -7.11 -0.56
C TRP A 85 2.58 -6.78 0.55
N GLU A 86 3.33 -7.79 0.97
CA GLU A 86 4.20 -7.74 2.15
C GLU A 86 5.68 -7.66 1.75
N LEU A 87 6.44 -6.78 2.40
CA LEU A 87 7.87 -6.61 2.21
C LEU A 87 8.60 -6.81 3.55
N SER A 88 9.80 -7.40 3.52
CA SER A 88 10.68 -7.40 4.68
C SER A 88 11.26 -6.00 4.91
N LEU A 89 11.01 -5.45 6.10
CA LEU A 89 11.55 -4.17 6.54
C LEU A 89 12.71 -4.45 7.48
N LYS A 90 13.90 -3.90 7.18
CA LYS A 90 15.12 -4.07 8.00
C LYS A 90 15.35 -2.91 8.98
N GLN A 91 14.88 -1.73 8.61
CA GLN A 91 15.12 -0.50 9.34
C GLN A 91 14.05 0.51 8.97
N PHE A 92 13.57 1.24 9.97
CA PHE A 92 12.80 2.46 9.79
C PHE A 92 13.63 3.65 10.25
N SER A 93 13.59 4.74 9.50
CA SER A 93 14.28 5.98 9.87
C SER A 93 13.42 7.18 9.51
N TYR A 94 13.45 8.20 10.36
CA TYR A 94 12.77 9.46 10.11
C TYR A 94 13.64 10.61 10.58
N ASN A 95 13.40 11.77 9.97
CA ASN A 95 14.02 13.03 10.35
C ASN A 95 12.92 13.98 10.83
N TYR A 96 13.20 14.74 11.88
CA TYR A 96 12.30 15.79 12.35
C TYR A 96 13.11 17.05 12.69
N GLU A 97 12.46 18.21 12.55
CA GLU A 97 13.07 19.50 12.91
C GLU A 97 12.53 19.98 14.25
N HIS A 98 13.42 20.31 15.18
CA HIS A 98 13.06 20.92 16.45
C HIS A 98 13.99 22.10 16.73
N GLN A 99 13.42 23.29 16.99
CA GLN A 99 14.18 24.51 17.25
C GLN A 99 15.27 24.83 16.19
N GLY A 100 14.96 24.59 14.91
CA GLY A 100 15.89 24.85 13.80
C GLY A 100 17.02 23.83 13.65
N LYS A 101 16.96 22.69 14.36
CA LYS A 101 17.92 21.58 14.22
C LYS A 101 17.21 20.34 13.68
N VAL A 102 17.84 19.69 12.70
CA VAL A 102 17.38 18.40 12.18
C VAL A 102 17.91 17.29 13.08
N HIS A 103 16.99 16.49 13.59
CA HIS A 103 17.25 15.28 14.35
C HIS A 103 16.94 14.07 13.48
N SER A 104 17.76 13.04 13.59
CA SER A 104 17.58 11.77 12.89
C SER A 104 17.44 10.65 13.90
N SER A 105 16.43 9.81 13.72
CA SER A 105 16.23 8.63 14.53
C SER A 105 15.98 7.43 13.64
N SER A 106 16.46 6.27 14.07
CA SER A 106 16.35 5.03 13.34
C SER A 106 16.16 3.86 14.27
N TRP A 107 15.24 2.98 13.88
CA TRP A 107 14.98 1.73 14.58
C TRP A 107 15.31 0.56 13.67
N PRO A 108 16.20 -0.35 14.10
CA PRO A 108 16.28 -1.65 13.47
C PRO A 108 14.95 -2.35 13.74
N LEU A 109 14.30 -2.77 12.67
CA LEU A 109 13.10 -3.57 12.74
C LEU A 109 13.43 -4.81 11.92
N ASP A 110 13.44 -5.99 12.51
CA ASP A 110 13.45 -7.23 11.73
C ASP A 110 12.00 -7.70 11.63
N THR A 111 11.25 -7.01 10.76
CA THR A 111 9.80 -7.16 10.67
C THR A 111 9.32 -7.09 9.23
N SER A 112 8.02 -7.20 9.04
CA SER A 112 7.36 -7.02 7.75
C SER A 112 6.53 -5.74 7.71
N VAL A 113 6.38 -5.18 6.52
CA VAL A 113 5.43 -4.10 6.21
C VAL A 113 4.44 -4.57 5.16
N ILE A 114 3.17 -4.20 5.33
CA ILE A 114 2.13 -4.43 4.34
C ILE A 114 1.87 -3.12 3.58
N ILE A 115 1.86 -3.20 2.25
CA ILE A 115 1.47 -2.11 1.38
C ILE A 115 -0.04 -2.25 1.12
N ASP A 116 -0.82 -1.39 1.77
CA ASP A 116 -2.28 -1.43 1.72
C ASP A 116 -2.88 -0.09 1.26
N SER A 117 -3.39 -0.06 0.02
CA SER A 117 -4.07 1.12 -0.52
C SER A 117 -5.47 1.35 0.06
N GLY A 118 -6.01 0.39 0.81
CA GLY A 118 -7.30 0.50 1.51
C GLY A 118 -7.19 1.22 2.85
N THR A 119 -5.98 1.42 3.37
CA THR A 119 -5.72 2.10 4.65
C THR A 119 -5.17 3.51 4.43
N SER A 120 -5.69 4.49 5.17
CA SER A 120 -5.32 5.90 5.00
C SER A 120 -4.11 6.35 5.83
N PHE A 121 -3.75 5.59 6.87
CA PHE A 121 -2.69 5.96 7.81
C PHE A 121 -1.56 4.94 7.80
N VAL A 122 -0.33 5.40 8.00
CA VAL A 122 0.79 4.51 8.30
C VAL A 122 0.58 3.98 9.72
N LEU A 123 0.40 2.66 9.83
CA LEU A 123 0.22 1.97 11.10
C LEU A 123 1.53 1.31 11.53
N MET A 124 1.78 1.30 12.83
CA MET A 124 2.90 0.58 13.45
C MET A 124 2.45 -0.04 14.76
N PRO A 125 3.16 -1.06 15.28
CA PRO A 125 2.89 -1.63 16.60
C PRO A 125 2.86 -0.55 17.68
N LYS A 126 2.00 -0.74 18.70
CA LYS A 126 1.78 0.25 19.78
C LYS A 126 3.09 0.63 20.50
N ALA A 127 3.97 -0.33 20.73
CA ALA A 127 5.26 -0.08 21.38
C ALA A 127 6.14 0.86 20.55
N ASP A 128 6.19 0.65 19.24
CA ASP A 128 6.97 1.47 18.30
C ASP A 128 6.36 2.87 18.17
N MET A 129 5.03 2.98 18.16
CA MET A 129 4.36 4.30 18.15
C MET A 129 4.66 5.11 19.42
N ILE A 130 4.66 4.47 20.59
CA ILE A 130 5.04 5.15 21.85
C ILE A 130 6.50 5.62 21.79
N ALA A 131 7.40 4.79 21.26
CA ALA A 131 8.80 5.17 21.06
C ALA A 131 8.95 6.32 20.05
N PHE A 132 8.12 6.36 19.01
CA PHE A 132 8.09 7.44 18.02
C PHE A 132 7.58 8.76 18.60
N LEU A 133 6.51 8.73 19.40
CA LEU A 133 5.88 9.92 19.98
C LEU A 133 6.59 10.49 21.21
N SER A 134 7.59 9.79 21.77
CA SER A 134 8.33 10.22 22.96
C SER A 134 9.64 10.97 22.64
N GLN A 135 9.90 11.24 21.37
CA GLN A 135 11.07 11.97 20.84
C GLN A 135 10.77 13.45 20.63
#